data_AF-A0A1N7NXD6-F1
#
_entry.id   AF-A0A1N7NXD6-F1
#
_cell.length_a   1.000
_cell.length_b   1.000
_cell.length_c   1.000
_cell.angle_alpha   90.00
_cell.angle_beta   90.00
_cell.angle_gamma   90.00
#
_symmetry.space_group_name_H-M   'P 1'
#
loop_
_entity.id
_entity.type
_entity.pdbx_description
1 polymer ?
#
loop_
_entity_poly.entity_id
_entity_poly.type
_entity_poly.pdbx_seq_one_letter_code
_entity_poly.pdbx_strand_id
1 'polypeptide(L)'
;MIIRFSAPLLRKYGMKAARKVINYSARLLKHYKKNYTIRYGYGNSLVQIIKKKPKKGEDARIFSLDYHNLPLVTKKGKKLNKGRKVFHYHLKNPAVHYVFRWSIPKGYYLPKNRNYRFA
;
A
#
# COMPACT_ATOMS: atom_id res chain seq x y z
N MET A 1 4.41 -4.00 -12.08
CA MET A 1 5.82 -3.53 -12.14
C MET A 1 6.27 -2.81 -10.87
N ILE A 2 5.53 -1.78 -10.39
CA ILE A 2 5.86 -1.06 -9.14
C ILE A 2 6.08 -2.03 -7.96
N ILE A 3 5.13 -2.93 -7.69
CA ILE A 3 5.26 -3.89 -6.58
C ILE A 3 6.47 -4.83 -6.72
N ARG A 4 6.74 -5.34 -7.93
CA ARG A 4 7.88 -6.23 -8.20
C ARG A 4 9.22 -5.56 -7.87
N PHE A 5 9.35 -4.27 -8.14
CA PHE A 5 10.53 -3.50 -7.78
C PHE A 5 10.55 -3.13 -6.28
N SER A 6 9.43 -2.65 -5.75
CA SER A 6 9.36 -2.07 -4.41
C SER A 6 9.41 -3.10 -3.29
N ALA A 7 8.73 -4.24 -3.43
CA ALA A 7 8.60 -5.24 -2.37
C ALA A 7 9.95 -5.75 -1.83
N PRO A 8 10.93 -6.19 -2.65
CA PRO A 8 12.21 -6.66 -2.12
C PRO A 8 13.00 -5.55 -1.41
N LEU A 9 12.97 -4.32 -1.93
CA LEU A 9 13.64 -3.18 -1.31
C LEU A 9 13.02 -2.80 0.03
N LEU A 10 11.68 -2.73 0.09
CA LEU A 10 10.94 -2.43 1.32
C LEU A 10 11.08 -3.55 2.35
N ARG A 11 11.16 -4.82 1.92
CA ARG A 11 11.44 -5.95 2.82
C ARG A 11 12.82 -5.84 3.47
N LYS A 12 13.84 -5.48 2.68
CA LYS A 12 15.24 -5.42 3.17
C LYS A 12 15.53 -4.16 3.99
N TYR A 13 14.99 -3.02 3.56
CA TYR A 13 15.39 -1.70 4.10
C TYR A 13 14.23 -0.92 4.75
N GLY A 14 13.01 -1.45 4.73
CA GLY A 14 11.83 -0.77 5.25
C GLY A 14 11.63 0.61 4.63
N MET A 15 11.24 1.58 5.44
CA MET A 15 11.02 2.97 5.01
C MET A 15 12.30 3.68 4.54
N LYS A 16 13.50 3.18 4.83
CA LYS A 16 14.75 3.75 4.28
C LYS A 16 14.79 3.63 2.75
N ALA A 17 14.07 2.67 2.16
CA ALA A 17 13.93 2.53 0.71
C ALA A 17 12.79 3.38 0.10
N ALA A 18 12.00 4.10 0.90
CA ALA A 18 10.83 4.85 0.43
C ALA A 18 11.18 5.82 -0.71
N ARG A 19 12.27 6.59 -0.58
CA ARG A 19 12.70 7.53 -1.62
C ARG A 19 13.07 6.85 -2.92
N LYS A 20 13.74 5.69 -2.87
CA LYS A 20 14.08 4.89 -4.06
C LYS A 20 12.82 4.38 -4.76
N VAL A 21 11.85 3.90 -4.00
CA VAL A 21 10.54 3.46 -4.50
C VAL A 21 9.77 4.60 -5.17
N ILE A 22 9.74 5.77 -4.53
CA ILE A 22 9.10 6.98 -5.06
C ILE A 22 9.75 7.39 -6.39
N ASN A 23 11.08 7.52 -6.42
CA ASN A 23 11.81 7.96 -7.61
C ASN A 23 11.64 6.98 -8.78
N TYR A 24 11.70 5.67 -8.50
CA TYR A 24 11.45 4.65 -9.51
C TYR A 24 10.03 4.77 -10.08
N SER A 25 9.03 4.90 -9.21
CA SER A 25 7.63 5.05 -9.61
C SER A 25 7.42 6.32 -10.42
N ALA A 26 8.07 7.42 -10.05
CA ALA A 26 8.00 8.69 -10.78
C ALA A 26 8.56 8.59 -12.19
N ARG A 27 9.71 7.93 -12.35
CA ARG A 27 10.31 7.67 -13.66
C ARG A 27 9.42 6.78 -14.52
N LEU A 28 8.90 5.71 -13.94
CA LEU A 28 8.03 4.77 -14.65
C LEU A 28 6.73 5.43 -15.12
N LEU A 29 6.10 6.22 -14.24
CA LEU A 29 4.76 6.73 -14.49
C LEU A 29 4.74 8.10 -15.21
N LYS A 30 5.91 8.64 -15.61
CA LYS A 30 6.02 10.01 -16.15
C LYS A 30 5.11 10.28 -17.35
N HIS A 31 4.90 9.28 -18.21
CA HIS A 31 4.07 9.38 -19.42
C HIS A 31 2.57 9.21 -19.17
N TYR A 32 2.18 8.76 -17.98
CA TYR A 32 0.77 8.48 -17.64
C TYR A 32 0.04 9.69 -17.06
N LYS A 33 0.71 10.84 -16.91
CA LYS A 33 0.17 12.06 -16.30
C LYS A 33 -1.02 12.68 -17.07
N LYS A 34 -1.21 12.34 -18.34
CA LYS A 34 -2.35 12.83 -19.14
C LYS A 34 -3.68 12.32 -18.58
N ASN A 35 -3.76 11.02 -18.27
CA ASN A 35 -4.99 10.34 -17.86
C ASN A 35 -5.08 10.14 -16.34
N TYR A 36 -3.95 10.23 -15.65
CA TYR A 36 -3.84 9.95 -14.22
C TYR A 36 -3.18 11.10 -13.46
N THR A 37 -3.69 11.37 -12.27
CA THR A 37 -3.01 12.14 -11.22
C THR A 37 -2.20 11.16 -10.40
N ILE A 38 -0.88 11.37 -10.35
CA ILE A 38 0.02 10.51 -9.58
C ILE A 38 0.57 11.30 -8.41
N ARG A 39 0.34 10.82 -7.20
CA ARG A 39 0.85 11.43 -5.96
C ARG A 39 1.99 10.57 -5.42
N TYR A 40 3.03 11.22 -4.92
CA TYR A 40 4.20 10.55 -4.34
C TYR A 40 4.40 11.04 -2.92
N GLY A 41 4.64 10.14 -1.97
CA GLY A 41 4.84 10.49 -0.55
C GLY A 41 3.67 11.27 0.06
N TYR A 42 2.43 10.93 -0.32
CA TYR A 42 1.23 11.65 0.10
C TYR A 42 0.51 10.89 1.22
N GLY A 43 0.44 11.50 2.40
CA GLY A 43 -0.14 10.87 3.59
C GLY A 43 0.60 9.58 3.94
N ASN A 44 -0.13 8.47 3.97
CA ASN A 44 0.43 7.15 4.23
C ASN A 44 0.97 6.42 2.99
N SER A 45 0.82 7.03 1.81
CA SER A 45 1.15 6.39 0.53
C SER A 45 2.52 6.79 0.04
N LEU A 46 3.33 5.81 -0.32
CA LEU A 46 4.54 6.02 -1.10
C LEU A 46 4.19 6.49 -2.52
N VAL A 47 3.17 5.87 -3.13
CA VAL A 47 2.65 6.26 -4.44
C VAL A 47 1.15 6.03 -4.49
N GLN A 48 0.40 6.94 -5.11
CA GLN A 48 -1.01 6.79 -5.46
C GLN A 48 -1.21 7.12 -6.93
N ILE A 49 -2.04 6.33 -7.62
CA ILE A 49 -2.46 6.58 -9.00
C ILE A 49 -3.97 6.77 -9.00
N ILE A 50 -4.40 7.96 -9.39
CA ILE A 50 -5.79 8.41 -9.38
C ILE A 50 -6.20 8.75 -10.81
N LYS A 51 -7.32 8.21 -11.28
CA LYS A 51 -7.92 8.51 -12.57
C LYS A 51 -8.51 9.92 -12.54
N LYS A 52 -8.18 10.75 -13.54
CA LYS A 52 -8.66 12.15 -13.59
C LYS A 52 -10.15 12.28 -13.91
N LYS A 53 -10.66 11.37 -14.74
CA LYS A 53 -12.07 11.31 -15.14
C LYS A 53 -12.64 9.91 -14.82
N PRO A 54 -12.89 9.60 -13.55
CA PRO A 54 -13.55 8.34 -13.18
C PRO A 54 -15.00 8.34 -13.69
N LYS A 55 -15.55 7.17 -14.01
CA LYS A 55 -16.99 7.05 -14.28
C LYS A 55 -17.78 7.30 -12.98
N LYS A 56 -19.04 7.73 -13.09
CA LYS A 56 -19.91 7.90 -11.92
C LYS A 56 -19.99 6.57 -11.16
N GLY A 57 -19.70 6.59 -9.85
CA GLY A 57 -19.67 5.40 -8.99
C GLY A 57 -18.37 4.58 -9.03
N GLU A 58 -17.38 4.94 -9.86
CA GLU A 58 -16.06 4.30 -9.88
C GLU A 58 -15.11 4.97 -8.87
N ASP A 59 -14.33 4.20 -8.11
CA ASP A 59 -13.25 4.79 -7.33
C ASP A 59 -12.17 5.34 -8.28
N ALA A 60 -11.83 6.61 -8.09
CA ALA A 60 -10.76 7.26 -8.82
C ALA A 60 -9.39 6.64 -8.51
N ARG A 61 -9.15 6.12 -7.29
CA ARG A 61 -7.86 5.53 -6.91
C ARG A 61 -7.74 4.11 -7.45
N ILE A 62 -7.02 3.97 -8.55
CA ILE A 62 -6.80 2.66 -9.18
C ILE A 62 -5.64 1.87 -8.55
N PHE A 63 -4.70 2.55 -7.89
CA PHE A 63 -3.59 1.92 -7.20
C PHE A 63 -3.03 2.81 -6.09
N SER A 64 -2.60 2.22 -4.99
CA SER A 64 -1.68 2.87 -4.05
C SER A 64 -0.77 1.85 -3.37
N LEU A 65 0.45 2.26 -3.04
CA LEU A 65 1.38 1.51 -2.19
C LEU A 65 1.53 2.29 -0.88
N ASP A 66 1.19 1.65 0.22
CA ASP A 66 0.91 2.27 1.50
C ASP A 66 1.73 1.68 2.64
N TYR A 67 1.97 2.52 3.64
CA TYR A 67 2.56 2.14 4.91
C TYR A 67 1.78 2.77 6.07
N HIS A 68 0.74 2.06 6.54
CA HIS A 68 -0.11 2.54 7.63
C HIS A 68 -0.60 1.42 8.55
N ASN A 69 -1.23 1.84 9.65
CA ASN A 69 -1.71 0.96 10.70
C ASN A 69 -2.89 0.10 10.24
N LEU A 70 -2.69 -1.21 10.23
CA LEU A 70 -3.79 -2.17 10.10
C LEU A 70 -4.17 -2.75 11.47
N PRO A 71 -5.43 -3.21 11.65
CA PRO A 71 -5.95 -3.73 12.91
C PRO A 71 -5.40 -5.14 13.18
N LEU A 72 -4.10 -5.23 13.44
CA LEU A 72 -3.44 -6.47 13.80
C LEU A 72 -3.88 -6.95 15.19
N VAL A 73 -3.96 -8.27 15.34
CA VAL A 73 -4.26 -8.95 16.60
C VAL A 73 -2.98 -9.65 17.07
N THR A 74 -2.70 -9.57 18.37
CA THR A 74 -1.61 -10.34 18.98
C THR A 74 -1.94 -11.84 18.95
N LYS A 75 -0.94 -12.73 18.98
CA LYS A 75 -1.19 -14.18 19.11
C LYS A 75 -2.09 -14.57 20.30
N LYS A 76 -2.17 -13.71 21.33
CA LYS A 76 -3.03 -13.87 22.52
C LYS A 76 -4.46 -13.33 22.32
N GLY A 77 -4.87 -12.98 21.10
CA GLY A 77 -6.22 -12.51 20.76
C GLY A 77 -6.51 -11.04 21.09
N LYS A 78 -5.58 -10.31 21.71
CA LYS A 78 -5.77 -8.88 22.05
C LYS A 78 -5.57 -8.00 20.81
N LYS A 79 -6.59 -7.20 20.47
CA LYS A 79 -6.50 -6.12 19.46
C LYS A 79 -5.62 -4.99 20.01
N LEU A 80 -4.79 -4.40 19.15
CA LEU A 80 -4.03 -3.21 19.52
C LEU A 80 -4.85 -1.94 19.27
N ASN A 81 -4.95 -1.07 20.28
CA ASN A 81 -5.67 0.21 20.18
C ASN A 81 -5.14 1.15 19.09
N LYS A 82 -3.87 1.00 18.66
CA LYS A 82 -3.25 1.85 17.61
C LYS A 82 -2.80 1.08 16.37
N GLY A 83 -3.08 -0.22 16.28
CA GLY A 83 -2.57 -1.08 15.19
C GLY A 83 -1.04 -1.10 15.08
N ARG A 84 -0.50 -1.64 13.97
CA ARG A 84 0.90 -1.51 13.58
C ARG A 84 1.01 -1.18 12.11
N LYS A 85 1.98 -0.34 11.75
CA LYS A 85 2.25 0.00 10.36
C LYS A 85 2.74 -1.23 9.61
N VAL A 86 2.07 -1.53 8.51
CA VAL A 86 2.43 -2.64 7.61
C VAL A 86 2.40 -2.15 6.19
N PHE A 87 3.28 -2.69 5.36
CA PHE A 87 3.27 -2.40 3.94
C PHE A 87 2.12 -3.16 3.30
N HIS A 88 1.37 -2.48 2.46
CA HIS A 88 0.30 -3.08 1.67
C HIS A 88 0.04 -2.20 0.45
N TYR A 89 -0.76 -2.70 -0.47
CA TYR A 89 -1.21 -1.93 -1.61
C TYR A 89 -2.69 -2.13 -1.88
N HIS A 90 -3.28 -1.18 -2.60
CA HIS A 90 -4.65 -1.25 -3.11
C HIS A 90 -4.62 -1.40 -4.63
N LEU A 91 -5.59 -2.14 -5.17
CA LEU A 91 -5.82 -2.29 -6.61
C LEU A 91 -7.30 -2.14 -6.91
N LYS A 92 -7.69 -1.06 -7.59
CA LYS A 92 -9.05 -0.69 -8.02
C LYS A 92 -10.09 -0.50 -6.90
N ASN A 93 -10.02 -1.29 -5.82
CA ASN A 93 -10.91 -1.24 -4.68
C ASN A 93 -10.13 -0.74 -3.44
N PRO A 94 -10.52 0.40 -2.85
CA PRO A 94 -9.82 0.99 -1.71
C PRO A 94 -10.09 0.23 -0.40
N ALA A 95 -11.15 -0.58 -0.33
CA ALA A 95 -11.45 -1.37 0.86
C ALA A 95 -10.55 -2.62 0.98
N VAL A 96 -10.02 -3.12 -0.15
CA VAL A 96 -9.19 -4.32 -0.16
C VAL A 96 -7.72 -3.95 -0.03
N HIS A 97 -7.08 -4.43 1.03
CA HIS A 97 -5.65 -4.25 1.27
C HIS A 97 -4.94 -5.57 0.93
N TYR A 98 -4.02 -5.49 -0.01
CA TYR A 98 -3.09 -6.57 -0.34
C TYR A 98 -1.85 -6.41 0.52
N VAL A 99 -1.80 -7.14 1.61
CA VAL A 99 -0.83 -6.99 2.69
C VAL A 99 0.37 -7.88 2.46
N PHE A 100 1.56 -7.30 2.52
CA PHE A 100 2.79 -8.06 2.43
C PHE A 100 3.02 -8.82 3.73
N ARG A 101 3.01 -10.16 3.68
CA ARG A 101 3.17 -11.02 4.87
C ARG A 101 4.43 -10.71 5.67
N TRP A 102 5.53 -10.43 4.96
CA TRP A 102 6.82 -10.10 5.56
C TRP A 102 6.83 -8.78 6.32
N SER A 103 5.85 -7.90 6.09
CA SER A 103 5.74 -6.62 6.80
C SER A 103 4.97 -6.72 8.12
N ILE A 104 4.34 -7.86 8.39
CA ILE A 104 3.63 -8.09 9.65
C ILE A 104 4.65 -8.39 10.75
N PRO A 105 4.68 -7.60 11.84
CA PRO A 105 5.62 -7.85 12.93
C PRO A 105 5.42 -9.23 13.57
N LYS A 106 6.52 -9.83 14.04
CA LYS A 106 6.48 -11.11 14.75
C LYS A 106 5.55 -11.02 15.96
N GLY A 107 4.71 -12.04 16.15
CA GLY A 107 3.74 -12.11 17.25
C GLY A 107 2.37 -11.50 16.94
N TYR A 108 2.15 -11.04 15.71
CA TYR A 108 0.89 -10.47 15.25
C TYR A 108 0.34 -11.22 14.03
N TYR A 109 -0.97 -11.12 13.84
CA TYR A 109 -1.66 -11.59 12.64
C TYR A 109 -2.77 -10.63 12.22
N LEU A 110 -3.15 -10.69 10.95
CA LEU A 110 -4.37 -10.03 10.47
C LEU A 110 -5.57 -10.94 10.73
N PRO A 111 -6.61 -10.47 11.42
CA PRO A 111 -7.82 -11.26 11.61
C PRO A 111 -8.48 -11.56 10.26
N LYS A 112 -9.15 -12.71 10.16
CA LYS A 112 -9.86 -13.12 8.94
C LYS A 112 -10.90 -12.05 8.60
N ASN A 113 -10.71 -11.37 7.47
CA ASN A 113 -11.60 -10.33 6.98
C ASN A 113 -11.52 -10.31 5.44
N ARG A 114 -12.67 -10.17 4.77
CA ARG A 114 -12.77 -10.09 3.30
C ARG A 114 -11.97 -8.92 2.69
N ASN A 115 -11.69 -7.90 3.50
CA ASN A 115 -10.94 -6.70 3.12
C ASN A 115 -9.41 -6.89 3.17
N TYR A 116 -8.90 -8.01 3.69
CA TYR A 116 -7.46 -8.29 3.76
C TYR A 116 -7.10 -9.50 2.93
N ARG A 117 -6.15 -9.33 2.01
CA ARG A 117 -5.57 -10.40 1.20
C ARG A 117 -4.07 -10.39 1.38
N PHE A 118 -3.45 -11.56 1.48
CA PHE A 118 -2.00 -11.64 1.52
C PHE A 118 -1.43 -11.57 0.11
N ALA A 119 -0.39 -10.77 -0.06
CA ALA A 119 0.43 -10.66 -1.26
C ALA A 119 1.86 -11.16 -1.03
#